data_AF-A0A1F9SFT2-F1
#
_entry.id   AF-A0A1F9SFT2-F1
#
_cell.length_a   1.000
_cell.length_b   1.000
_cell.length_c   1.000
_cell.angle_alpha   90.00
_cell.angle_beta   90.00
_cell.angle_gamma   90.00
#
_symmetry.space_group_name_H-M   'P 1'
#
loop_
_entity.id
_entity.type
_entity.pdbx_description
1 polymer ?
#
loop_
_entity_poly.entity_id
_entity_poly.type
_entity_poly.pdbx_seq_one_letter_code
_entity_poly.pdbx_strand_id
1 'polypeptide(L)'
;MLQLRRGLYILNKDDRKIEPSRLYLAEQLYQPSYVSLEYALSRYGLIPERVADVTSVSTKKTARFSNDFGTFSYQTVKPSAFRGFISGKDEAGLPYFIAEPEKAVADFIYLNLRKIAAGLVEKTLLESFRFQHLESLNKNKVTAYFGLFNNTKMREIGAVLRGMGGKL
;
A
#
# COMPACT_ATOMS: atom_id res chain seq x y z
N MET A 1 -0.61 -11.61 -28.16
CA MET A 1 -0.15 -10.63 -27.16
C MET A 1 -1.36 -10.10 -26.41
N LEU A 2 -1.26 -9.97 -25.09
CA LEU A 2 -2.28 -9.42 -24.22
C LEU A 2 -1.93 -7.97 -23.89
N GLN A 3 -2.91 -7.08 -23.91
CA GLN A 3 -2.70 -5.67 -23.58
C GLN A 3 -2.72 -5.48 -22.05
N LEU A 4 -1.65 -4.89 -21.52
CA LEU A 4 -1.58 -4.52 -20.09
C LEU A 4 -2.16 -3.12 -19.87
N ARG A 5 -1.77 -2.17 -20.72
CA ARG A 5 -2.37 -0.83 -20.88
C ARG A 5 -2.03 -0.30 -22.28
N ARG A 6 -2.58 0.85 -22.68
CA ARG A 6 -2.24 1.46 -23.98
C ARG A 6 -0.72 1.63 -24.12
N GLY A 7 -0.15 1.01 -25.15
CA GLY A 7 1.30 1.06 -25.43
C GLY A 7 2.16 0.08 -24.63
N LEU A 8 1.57 -0.81 -23.83
CA LEU A 8 2.28 -1.85 -23.08
C LEU A 8 1.55 -3.19 -23.19
N TYR A 9 2.27 -4.21 -23.64
CA TYR A 9 1.73 -5.54 -23.93
C TYR A 9 2.63 -6.62 -23.35
N ILE A 10 2.04 -7.79 -23.11
CA ILE A 10 2.74 -9.01 -22.73
C ILE A 10 2.45 -10.12 -23.75
N LEU A 11 3.40 -11.05 -23.91
CA LEU A 11 3.14 -12.26 -24.70
C LEU A 11 1.97 -13.06 -24.10
N ASN A 12 1.27 -13.82 -24.94
CA ASN A 12 0.20 -14.68 -24.44
C ASN A 12 0.78 -15.73 -23.49
N LYS A 13 -0.09 -16.36 -22.70
CA LYS A 13 0.32 -17.39 -21.74
C LYS A 13 1.09 -18.54 -22.39
N ASP A 14 0.67 -18.99 -23.56
CA ASP A 14 1.31 -20.11 -24.26
C ASP A 14 2.64 -19.72 -24.94
N ASP A 15 2.87 -18.42 -25.13
CA ASP A 15 4.03 -17.88 -25.84
C ASP A 15 5.16 -17.43 -24.88
N ARG A 16 4.92 -17.44 -23.56
CA ARG A 16 5.87 -16.91 -22.56
C ARG A 16 6.48 -18.01 -21.69
N LYS A 17 7.78 -17.89 -21.44
CA LYS A 17 8.55 -18.80 -20.57
C LYS A 17 8.37 -18.50 -19.07
N ILE A 18 7.94 -17.28 -18.75
CA ILE A 18 7.83 -16.78 -17.39
C ILE A 18 6.44 -16.19 -17.21
N GLU A 19 5.82 -16.52 -16.08
CA GLU A 19 4.55 -15.94 -15.63
C GLU A 19 4.87 -14.83 -14.61
N PRO A 20 4.80 -13.54 -14.98
CA PRO A 20 5.07 -12.47 -14.04
C PRO A 20 3.95 -12.35 -13.00
N SER A 21 4.32 -12.04 -11.76
CA SER A 21 3.35 -11.76 -10.73
C SER A 21 2.59 -10.45 -10.99
N ARG A 22 1.42 -10.32 -10.36
CA ARG A 22 0.66 -9.07 -10.34
C ARG A 22 1.46 -7.93 -9.68
N LEU A 23 2.36 -8.24 -8.75
CA LEU A 23 3.23 -7.24 -8.11
C LEU A 23 4.24 -6.64 -9.11
N TYR A 24 4.87 -7.49 -9.91
CA TYR A 24 5.75 -7.03 -10.98
C TYR A 24 4.99 -6.19 -12.02
N LEU A 25 3.82 -6.67 -12.44
CA LEU A 25 2.99 -5.97 -13.42
C LEU A 25 2.55 -4.59 -12.91
N ALA A 26 2.24 -4.44 -11.62
CA ALA A 26 1.90 -3.16 -11.02
C ALA A 26 3.00 -2.11 -11.24
N GLU A 27 4.28 -2.51 -11.11
CA GLU A 27 5.40 -1.60 -11.40
C GLU A 27 5.55 -1.31 -12.89
N GLN A 28 5.33 -2.28 -13.79
CA GLN A 28 5.46 -2.00 -15.23
C GLN A 28 4.34 -1.09 -15.77
N LEU A 29 3.17 -1.16 -15.15
CA LEU A 29 2.00 -0.38 -15.56
C LEU A 29 2.14 1.12 -15.26
N TYR A 30 2.78 1.52 -14.14
CA TYR A 30 2.80 2.92 -13.75
C TYR A 30 3.97 3.32 -12.85
N GLN A 31 5.02 3.89 -13.43
CA GLN A 31 6.21 4.31 -12.68
C GLN A 31 6.32 5.83 -12.54
N PRO A 32 6.90 6.34 -11.44
CA PRO A 32 7.35 5.58 -10.27
C PRO A 32 6.17 5.18 -9.38
N SER A 33 6.18 3.96 -8.84
CA SER A 33 5.22 3.50 -7.83
C SER A 33 5.83 2.50 -6.85
N TYR A 34 5.07 2.16 -5.82
CA TYR A 34 5.26 0.96 -4.99
C TYR A 34 3.90 0.45 -4.53
N VAL A 35 3.78 -0.86 -4.34
CA VAL A 35 2.57 -1.50 -3.80
C VAL A 35 2.37 -1.10 -2.33
N SER A 36 1.17 -0.64 -1.98
CA SER A 36 0.83 -0.10 -0.65
C SER A 36 -0.65 -0.31 -0.35
N LEU A 37 -1.21 0.45 0.60
CA LEU A 37 -2.63 0.50 0.95
C LEU A 37 -3.21 -0.89 1.29
N GLU A 38 -4.46 -1.16 0.93
CA GLU A 38 -5.19 -2.37 1.27
C GLU A 38 -4.39 -3.63 0.87
N TYR A 39 -3.79 -3.66 -0.32
CA TYR A 39 -3.00 -4.81 -0.77
C TYR A 39 -1.82 -5.10 0.17
N ALA A 40 -1.02 -4.09 0.49
CA ALA A 40 0.12 -4.27 1.40
C ALA A 40 -0.34 -4.60 2.83
N LEU A 41 -1.38 -3.94 3.33
CA LEU A 41 -1.97 -4.21 4.64
C LEU A 41 -2.44 -5.67 4.74
N SER A 42 -3.17 -6.16 3.74
CA SER A 42 -3.61 -7.56 3.65
C SER A 42 -2.40 -8.51 3.57
N ARG A 43 -1.38 -8.16 2.77
CA ARG A 43 -0.15 -8.96 2.63
C ARG A 43 0.63 -9.13 3.94
N TYR A 44 0.56 -8.13 4.83
CA TYR A 44 1.15 -8.15 6.17
C TYR A 44 0.18 -8.65 7.26
N GLY A 45 -1.04 -9.05 6.89
CA GLY A 45 -2.05 -9.52 7.85
C GLY A 45 -2.63 -8.42 8.73
N LEU A 46 -2.43 -7.14 8.39
CA LEU A 46 -2.89 -5.99 9.19
C LEU A 46 -4.38 -5.71 9.02
N ILE A 47 -5.03 -6.32 8.02
CA ILE A 47 -6.49 -6.34 7.83
C ILE A 47 -6.94 -7.77 7.46
N PRO A 48 -8.17 -8.17 7.81
CA PRO A 48 -8.67 -9.52 7.52
C PRO A 48 -9.09 -9.72 6.06
N GLU A 49 -9.39 -8.65 5.33
CA GLU A 49 -9.84 -8.72 3.95
C GLU A 49 -8.75 -9.26 3.01
N ARG A 50 -9.14 -10.19 2.12
CA ARG A 50 -8.34 -10.49 0.93
C ARG A 50 -8.63 -9.44 -0.13
N VAL A 51 -7.58 -8.78 -0.60
CA VAL A 51 -7.70 -7.67 -1.53
C VAL A 51 -7.49 -8.17 -2.95
N ALA A 52 -8.54 -8.05 -3.77
CA ALA A 52 -8.50 -8.49 -5.15
C ALA A 52 -7.68 -7.54 -6.04
N ASP A 53 -7.75 -6.23 -5.80
CA ASP A 53 -7.05 -5.21 -6.59
C ASP A 53 -5.61 -5.01 -6.08
N VAL A 54 -4.62 -4.86 -6.97
CA VAL A 54 -3.29 -4.43 -6.55
C VAL A 54 -3.31 -2.91 -6.36
N THR A 55 -3.18 -2.47 -5.11
CA THR A 55 -3.18 -1.05 -4.74
C THR A 55 -1.75 -0.55 -4.59
N SER A 56 -1.45 0.59 -5.21
CA SER A 56 -0.12 1.20 -5.22
C SER A 56 -0.20 2.70 -4.93
N VAL A 57 0.95 3.26 -4.55
CA VAL A 57 1.14 4.69 -4.35
C VAL A 57 2.15 5.24 -5.35
N SER A 58 1.93 6.46 -5.83
CA SER A 58 2.81 7.15 -6.79
C SER A 58 2.94 8.64 -6.43
N THR A 59 3.96 9.30 -6.96
CA THR A 59 4.04 10.77 -7.01
C THR A 59 3.31 11.38 -8.21
N LYS A 60 2.90 10.54 -9.18
CA LYS A 60 2.11 10.97 -10.34
C LYS A 60 0.62 11.00 -9.99
N LYS A 61 -0.20 11.54 -10.90
CA LYS A 61 -1.66 11.58 -10.78
C LYS A 61 -2.26 10.19 -10.51
N THR A 62 -3.39 10.15 -9.79
CA THR A 62 -4.17 8.92 -9.60
C THR A 62 -4.49 8.26 -10.94
N ALA A 63 -4.39 6.93 -10.98
CA ALA A 63 -4.65 6.12 -12.16
C ALA A 63 -5.27 4.78 -11.77
N ARG A 64 -5.97 4.16 -12.73
CA ARG A 64 -6.49 2.80 -12.62
C ARG A 64 -6.34 2.09 -13.95
N PHE A 65 -5.91 0.83 -13.92
CA PHE A 65 -5.82 -0.05 -15.08
C PHE A 65 -6.50 -1.37 -14.76
N SER A 66 -7.20 -1.93 -15.73
CA SER A 66 -7.84 -3.24 -15.63
C SER A 66 -7.51 -4.01 -16.91
N ASN A 67 -7.03 -5.23 -16.74
CA ASN A 67 -6.65 -6.14 -17.81
C ASN A 67 -6.86 -7.59 -17.33
N ASP A 68 -6.42 -8.56 -18.13
CA ASP A 68 -6.60 -9.99 -17.84
C ASP A 68 -5.91 -10.47 -16.54
N PHE A 69 -5.00 -9.68 -15.98
CA PHE A 69 -4.31 -9.95 -14.70
C PHE A 69 -5.01 -9.29 -13.50
N GLY A 70 -6.17 -8.67 -13.73
CA GLY A 70 -6.99 -8.01 -12.73
C GLY A 70 -6.86 -6.49 -12.75
N THR A 71 -7.18 -5.88 -11.61
CA THR A 71 -7.22 -4.42 -11.47
C THR A 71 -6.02 -3.92 -10.67
N PHE A 72 -5.50 -2.78 -11.12
CA PHE A 72 -4.38 -2.06 -10.56
C PHE A 72 -4.79 -0.61 -10.30
N SER A 73 -4.68 -0.14 -9.06
CA SER A 73 -5.05 1.23 -8.68
C SER A 73 -3.87 1.97 -8.07
N TYR A 74 -3.75 3.26 -8.39
CA TYR A 74 -2.61 4.09 -8.01
C TYR A 74 -3.13 5.37 -7.40
N GLN A 75 -2.72 5.65 -6.16
CA GLN A 75 -3.07 6.87 -5.46
C GLN A 75 -1.86 7.80 -5.32
N THR A 76 -2.10 9.11 -5.43
CA THR A 76 -1.05 10.11 -5.33
C THR A 76 -0.69 10.41 -3.89
N VAL A 77 0.62 10.41 -3.57
CA VAL A 77 1.16 11.00 -2.34
C VAL A 77 2.17 12.09 -2.68
N LYS A 78 2.46 12.95 -1.69
CA LYS A 78 3.48 13.99 -1.83
C LYS A 78 4.87 13.34 -2.01
N PRO A 79 5.78 13.96 -2.79
CA PRO A 79 7.15 13.46 -2.94
C PRO A 79 7.89 13.23 -1.61
N SER A 80 7.65 14.06 -0.59
CA SER A 80 8.23 13.90 0.75
C SER A 80 7.86 12.57 1.43
N ALA A 81 6.72 11.98 1.07
CA ALA A 81 6.21 10.73 1.60
C ALA A 81 6.45 9.52 0.68
N PHE A 82 7.10 9.71 -0.48
CA PHE A 82 7.39 8.65 -1.44
C PHE A 82 8.69 7.90 -1.08
N ARG A 83 8.72 7.25 0.09
CA ARG A 83 9.84 6.48 0.65
C ARG A 83 9.30 5.37 1.57
N GLY A 84 10.16 4.58 2.23
CA GLY A 84 9.71 3.55 3.19
C GLY A 84 9.12 2.31 2.52
N PHE A 85 9.60 1.99 1.32
CA PHE A 85 9.30 0.76 0.60
C PHE A 85 10.59 -0.03 0.38
N ILE A 86 10.44 -1.33 0.22
CA ILE A 86 11.53 -2.30 0.01
C ILE A 86 11.38 -2.98 -1.34
N SER A 87 12.49 -3.50 -1.86
CA SER A 87 12.49 -4.35 -3.06
C SER A 87 12.22 -5.80 -2.67
N GLY A 88 11.25 -6.41 -3.34
CA GLY A 88 11.00 -7.85 -3.31
C GLY A 88 11.28 -8.48 -4.68
N LYS A 89 11.31 -9.80 -4.71
CA LYS A 89 11.32 -10.58 -5.96
C LYS A 89 10.12 -11.51 -5.96
N ASP A 90 9.44 -11.59 -7.09
CA ASP A 90 8.35 -12.54 -7.26
C ASP A 90 8.86 -13.97 -7.52
N GLU A 91 7.95 -14.91 -7.72
CA GLU A 91 8.26 -16.33 -7.94
C GLU A 91 9.12 -16.55 -9.19
N ALA A 92 9.09 -15.62 -10.13
CA ALA A 92 9.91 -15.63 -11.34
C ALA A 92 11.25 -14.88 -11.16
N GLY A 93 11.54 -14.37 -9.97
CA GLY A 93 12.73 -13.58 -9.69
C GLY A 93 12.64 -12.12 -10.17
N LEU A 94 11.47 -11.66 -10.61
CA LEU A 94 11.28 -10.31 -11.13
C LEU A 94 11.06 -9.32 -9.98
N PRO A 95 11.68 -8.12 -10.04
CA PRO A 95 11.66 -7.19 -8.93
C PRO A 95 10.35 -6.42 -8.85
N TYR A 96 9.88 -6.17 -7.64
CA TYR A 96 8.77 -5.25 -7.35
C TYR A 96 9.06 -4.43 -6.09
N PHE A 97 8.37 -3.30 -5.92
CA PHE A 97 8.47 -2.50 -4.70
C PHE A 97 7.19 -2.62 -3.87
N ILE A 98 7.36 -2.77 -2.55
CA ILE A 98 6.24 -2.82 -1.61
C ILE A 98 6.56 -1.97 -0.37
N ALA A 99 5.57 -1.24 0.12
CA ALA A 99 5.66 -0.47 1.35
C ALA A 99 6.07 -1.37 2.52
N GLU A 100 6.92 -0.88 3.42
CA GLU A 100 7.06 -1.51 4.74
C GLU A 100 5.70 -1.49 5.48
N PRO A 101 5.44 -2.42 6.43
CA PRO A 101 4.14 -2.51 7.09
C PRO A 101 3.72 -1.19 7.77
N GLU A 102 4.65 -0.50 8.43
CA GLU A 102 4.35 0.81 9.03
C GLU A 102 4.07 1.89 7.98
N LYS A 103 4.71 1.79 6.81
CA LYS A 103 4.50 2.73 5.72
C LYS A 103 3.14 2.50 5.05
N ALA A 104 2.72 1.25 4.87
CA ALA A 104 1.41 0.89 4.34
C ALA A 104 0.28 1.46 5.23
N VAL A 105 0.42 1.35 6.55
CA VAL A 105 -0.51 1.96 7.52
C VAL A 105 -0.53 3.49 7.37
N ALA A 106 0.63 4.12 7.27
CA ALA A 106 0.73 5.57 7.13
C ALA A 106 0.11 6.08 5.81
N ASP A 107 0.35 5.40 4.69
CA ASP A 107 -0.27 5.73 3.40
C ASP A 107 -1.78 5.61 3.43
N PHE A 108 -2.27 4.47 3.95
CA PHE A 108 -3.69 4.19 4.01
C PHE A 108 -4.42 5.24 4.86
N ILE A 109 -3.88 5.54 6.05
CA ILE A 109 -4.47 6.55 6.93
C ILE A 109 -4.42 7.92 6.29
N TYR A 110 -3.31 8.32 5.67
CA TYR A 110 -3.19 9.62 5.00
C TYR A 110 -4.29 9.82 3.95
N LEU A 111 -4.49 8.83 3.09
CA LEU A 111 -5.50 8.87 2.02
C LEU A 111 -6.94 8.77 2.55
N ASN A 112 -7.13 8.26 3.78
CA ASN A 112 -8.43 8.12 4.42
C ASN A 112 -8.65 9.09 5.59
N LEU A 113 -7.82 10.13 5.75
CA LEU A 113 -7.86 11.07 6.89
C LEU A 113 -9.24 11.70 7.14
N ARG A 114 -10.05 11.89 6.08
CA ARG A 114 -11.40 12.48 6.17
C ARG A 114 -12.39 11.57 6.90
N LYS A 115 -12.17 10.25 6.91
CA LYS A 115 -13.03 9.26 7.56
C LYS A 115 -12.77 9.13 9.07
N ILE A 116 -11.65 9.66 9.55
CA ILE A 116 -11.22 9.52 10.94
C ILE A 116 -11.68 10.76 11.72
N ALA A 117 -12.72 10.68 12.54
CA ALA A 117 -13.15 11.81 13.35
C ALA A 117 -12.22 12.02 14.56
N ALA A 118 -12.07 13.27 15.01
CA ALA A 118 -11.38 13.57 16.26
C ALA A 118 -12.10 12.87 17.43
N GLY A 119 -11.34 12.29 18.36
CA GLY A 119 -11.89 11.50 19.48
C GLY A 119 -12.36 10.08 19.13
N LEU A 120 -12.45 9.73 17.85
CA LEU A 120 -12.85 8.38 17.39
C LEU A 120 -11.72 7.63 16.67
N VAL A 121 -10.47 8.06 16.87
CA VAL A 121 -9.32 7.48 16.14
C VAL A 121 -9.23 5.98 16.36
N GLU A 122 -9.06 5.54 17.61
CA GLU A 122 -8.91 4.12 17.96
C GLU A 122 -10.10 3.29 17.45
N LYS A 123 -11.33 3.77 17.70
CA LYS A 123 -12.56 3.14 17.21
C LYS A 123 -12.57 3.00 15.68
N THR A 124 -12.22 4.06 14.94
CA THR A 124 -12.21 4.02 13.47
C THR A 124 -11.16 3.03 12.96
N LEU A 125 -9.97 3.02 13.57
CA LEU A 125 -8.89 2.11 13.16
C LEU A 125 -9.28 0.64 13.38
N LEU A 126 -9.85 0.31 14.55
CA LEU A 126 -10.18 -1.07 14.92
C LEU A 126 -11.51 -1.56 14.34
N GLU A 127 -12.56 -0.76 14.33
CA GLU A 127 -13.90 -1.21 13.93
C GLU A 127 -14.17 -0.92 12.46
N SER A 128 -13.83 0.28 11.96
CA SER A 128 -14.16 0.67 10.58
C SER A 128 -13.11 0.19 9.58
N PHE A 129 -11.83 0.38 9.89
CA PHE A 129 -10.73 -0.10 9.03
C PHE A 129 -10.27 -1.51 9.37
N ARG A 130 -10.75 -2.06 10.49
CA ARG A 130 -10.49 -3.45 10.90
C ARG A 130 -9.00 -3.77 11.00
N PHE A 131 -8.22 -2.79 11.43
CA PHE A 131 -6.80 -3.02 11.68
C PHE A 131 -6.61 -4.03 12.82
N GLN A 132 -5.69 -4.95 12.59
CA GLN A 132 -5.29 -6.00 13.52
C GLN A 132 -3.77 -6.13 13.51
N HIS A 133 -3.21 -6.82 14.51
CA HIS A 133 -1.76 -7.03 14.65
C HIS A 133 -0.92 -5.75 14.67
N LEU A 134 -1.50 -4.64 15.13
CA LEU A 134 -0.81 -3.34 15.21
C LEU A 134 0.36 -3.36 16.21
N GLU A 135 0.34 -4.29 17.16
CA GLU A 135 1.41 -4.56 18.12
C GLU A 135 2.71 -5.05 17.46
N SER A 136 2.65 -5.62 16.25
CA SER A 136 3.84 -6.07 15.52
C SER A 136 4.60 -4.93 14.84
N LEU A 137 4.03 -3.72 14.80
CA LEU A 137 4.60 -2.57 14.12
C LEU A 137 5.70 -1.89 14.94
N ASN A 138 6.78 -1.48 14.27
CA ASN A 138 7.83 -0.72 14.90
C ASN A 138 7.38 0.73 15.18
N LYS A 139 7.18 1.06 16.46
CA LYS A 139 6.70 2.38 16.91
C LYS A 139 7.56 3.56 16.42
N ASN A 140 8.86 3.37 16.25
CA ASN A 140 9.77 4.41 15.74
C ASN A 140 9.53 4.64 14.25
N LYS A 141 9.38 3.56 13.46
CA LYS A 141 9.04 3.66 12.03
C LYS A 141 7.66 4.25 11.80
N VAL A 142 6.66 3.88 12.60
CA VAL A 142 5.32 4.52 12.58
C VAL A 142 5.47 6.03 12.76
N THR A 143 6.18 6.47 13.80
CA THR A 143 6.39 7.91 14.05
C THR A 143 7.08 8.59 12.87
N ALA A 144 8.15 7.98 12.36
CA ALA A 144 8.92 8.51 11.23
C ALA A 144 8.07 8.66 9.97
N TYR A 145 7.30 7.63 9.59
CA TYR A 145 6.50 7.62 8.38
C TYR A 145 5.29 8.54 8.45
N PHE A 146 4.63 8.64 9.60
CA PHE A 146 3.56 9.62 9.79
C PHE A 146 4.09 11.06 9.72
N GLY A 147 5.33 11.28 10.17
CA GLY A 147 6.02 12.57 10.07
C GLY A 147 6.24 13.06 8.63
N LEU A 148 6.38 12.16 7.66
CA LEU A 148 6.66 12.50 6.25
C LEU A 148 5.54 13.29 5.56
N PHE A 149 4.32 13.19 6.07
CA PHE A 149 3.14 13.85 5.48
C PHE A 149 2.99 15.32 5.89
N ASN A 150 3.77 15.78 6.88
CA ASN A 150 3.71 17.10 7.50
C ASN A 150 2.25 17.54 7.80
N ASN A 151 1.51 16.67 8.49
CA ASN A 151 0.10 16.85 8.80
C ASN A 151 -0.13 16.60 10.30
N THR A 152 -0.75 17.55 11.00
CA THR A 152 -0.95 17.47 12.46
C THR A 152 -1.82 16.28 12.86
N LYS A 153 -2.89 16.03 12.11
CA LYS A 153 -3.80 14.89 12.37
C LYS A 153 -3.10 13.55 12.19
N MET A 154 -2.17 13.42 11.24
CA MET A 154 -1.31 12.24 11.14
C MET A 154 -0.50 12.05 12.44
N ARG A 155 0.13 13.10 12.97
CA ARG A 155 0.93 12.99 14.21
C ARG A 155 0.07 12.56 15.40
N GLU A 156 -1.15 13.09 15.53
CA GLU A 156 -2.12 12.68 16.55
C GLU A 156 -2.49 11.20 16.43
N ILE A 157 -2.84 10.74 15.23
CA ILE A 157 -3.18 9.33 14.98
C ILE A 157 -1.98 8.42 15.27
N GLY A 158 -0.77 8.83 14.89
CA GLY A 158 0.47 8.12 15.20
C GLY A 158 0.70 8.01 16.72
N ALA A 159 0.34 9.03 17.50
CA ALA A 159 0.42 8.96 18.96
C ALA A 159 -0.55 7.93 19.56
N VAL A 160 -1.79 7.88 19.06
CA VAL A 160 -2.79 6.88 19.46
C VAL A 160 -2.30 5.46 19.15
N LEU A 161 -1.83 5.22 17.92
CA LEU A 161 -1.30 3.91 17.49
C LEU A 161 -0.17 3.39 18.39
N ARG A 162 0.72 4.26 18.87
CA ARG A 162 1.80 3.87 19.79
C ARG A 162 1.29 3.41 21.16
N GLY A 163 0.18 4.00 21.63
CA GLY A 163 -0.47 3.67 22.90
C GLY A 163 -1.23 2.34 22.87
N MET A 164 -1.64 1.88 21.67
CA MET A 164 -2.40 0.64 21.51
C MET A 164 -1.52 -0.61 21.70
N GLY A 165 -0.26 -0.59 21.24
CA GLY A 165 0.68 -1.71 21.37
C GLY A 165 1.30 -1.89 22.76
N GLY A 166 0.53 -1.64 23.83
CA GLY A 166 0.94 -1.79 25.23
C GLY A 166 -0.18 -2.29 26.15
N LYS A 167 -1.34 -2.66 25.61
CA LYS A 167 -2.49 -3.20 26.35
C LYS A 167 -2.83 -4.62 25.86
N LEU A 168 -1.90 -5.55 26.05
CA LEU A 168 -2.17 -7.00 25.99
C LEU A 168 -1.46 -7.66 27.16
#